data_AF-A0A1I5QN04-F1
#
_entry.id   AF-A0A1I5QN04-F1
#
_cell.length_a   1.000
_cell.length_b   1.000
_cell.length_c   1.000
_cell.angle_alpha   90.00
_cell.angle_beta   90.00
_cell.angle_gamma   90.00
#
_symmetry.space_group_name_H-M   'P 1'
#
loop_
_entity.id
_entity.type
_entity.pdbx_description
1 polymer ?
#
loop_
_entity_poly.entity_id
_entity_poly.type
_entity_poly.pdbx_seq_one_letter_code
_entity_poly.pdbx_strand_id
1 'polypeptide(L)'
;YLLDEPSAHLDVEQRVQATSAIRRYTENHDATAMVIDHDIYMIDLLSDRLMVFDGEPAQHGTARPAQEMRAGMNDFLADLEITFRRDERTGRPRINKPDSQKDREQKRAGEYYYSN
;
A
#
# COMPACT_ATOMS: atom_id res chain seq x y z
N TYR A 1 10.47 0.27 -15.44
CA TYR A 1 11.49 0.07 -14.38
C TYR A 1 10.98 -0.95 -13.38
N LEU A 2 11.88 -1.76 -12.82
CA LEU A 2 11.57 -2.72 -11.76
C LEU A 2 12.41 -2.33 -10.54
N LEU A 3 11.78 -2.10 -9.39
CA LEU A 3 12.42 -1.72 -8.14
C LEU A 3 12.01 -2.74 -7.08
N ASP A 4 13.00 -3.42 -6.51
CA ASP A 4 12.78 -4.47 -5.51
C ASP A 4 13.29 -3.97 -4.15
N GLU A 5 12.37 -3.84 -3.19
CA GLU A 5 12.56 -3.30 -1.84
C GLU A 5 13.41 -2.01 -1.76
N PRO A 6 13.07 -0.94 -2.51
CA PRO A 6 13.83 0.30 -2.47
C PRO A 6 13.80 1.02 -1.11
N SER A 7 12.85 0.70 -0.23
CA SER A 7 12.82 1.24 1.14
C SER A 7 13.83 0.58 2.09
N ALA A 8 14.47 -0.53 1.68
CA ALA A 8 15.41 -1.26 2.51
C ALA A 8 16.57 -0.38 2.97
N HIS A 9 16.89 -0.47 4.25
CA HIS A 9 17.94 0.32 4.92
C HIS A 9 17.76 1.85 4.90
N LEU A 10 16.60 2.35 4.43
CA LEU A 10 16.29 3.78 4.46
C LEU A 10 15.59 4.19 5.77
N ASP A 11 16.02 5.32 6.31
CA ASP A 11 15.28 6.02 7.37
C ASP A 11 14.01 6.71 6.82
N VAL A 12 13.19 7.26 7.73
CA VAL A 12 11.90 7.87 7.37
C VAL A 12 12.04 9.02 6.38
N GLU A 13 13.08 9.86 6.51
CA GLU A 13 13.28 11.01 5.62
C GLU A 13 13.73 10.53 4.23
N GLN A 14 14.67 9.59 4.20
CA GLN A 14 15.18 8.98 2.98
C GLN A 14 14.07 8.26 2.19
N ARG A 15 13.15 7.57 2.86
CA ARG A 15 11.99 6.94 2.20
C ARG A 15 11.10 7.95 1.49
N VAL A 16 10.83 9.10 2.12
CA VAL A 16 10.02 10.18 1.51
C VAL A 16 10.74 10.76 0.30
N GLN A 17 12.05 10.97 0.39
CA GLN A 17 12.86 11.46 -0.72
C GLN A 17 12.91 10.45 -1.88
N ALA A 18 13.15 9.17 -1.60
CA ALA A 18 13.17 8.09 -2.59
C ALA A 18 11.82 7.97 -3.31
N THR A 19 10.71 7.94 -2.55
CA THR A 19 9.35 7.93 -3.09
C THR A 19 9.12 9.12 -4.03
N SER A 20 9.48 10.33 -3.58
CA SER A 20 9.31 11.54 -4.39
C SER A 20 10.17 11.54 -5.65
N ALA A 21 11.38 10.99 -5.58
CA ALA A 21 12.30 10.89 -6.71
C ALA A 21 11.81 9.88 -7.75
N ILE A 22 11.39 8.69 -7.30
CA ILE A 22 10.84 7.64 -8.17
C ILE A 22 9.62 8.17 -8.91
N ARG A 23 8.65 8.74 -8.20
CA ARG A 23 7.42 9.27 -8.79
C ARG A 23 7.68 10.36 -9.82
N ARG A 24 8.50 11.35 -9.49
CA ARG A 24 8.85 12.43 -10.43
C ARG A 24 9.57 11.89 -11.65
N TYR A 25 10.43 10.90 -11.47
CA TYR A 25 11.19 10.32 -12.57
C TYR A 25 10.26 9.57 -13.54
N THR A 26 9.34 8.75 -13.03
CA THR A 26 8.36 8.01 -13.85
C THR A 26 7.41 8.96 -14.59
N GLU A 27 6.91 9.99 -13.91
CA GLU A 27 6.04 11.02 -14.51
C GLU A 27 6.76 11.82 -15.60
N ASN A 28 7.99 12.27 -15.36
CA ASN A 28 8.74 13.09 -16.33
C ASN A 28 9.18 12.35 -17.59
N HIS A 29 9.28 11.02 -17.52
CA HIS A 29 9.75 10.18 -18.63
C HIS A 29 8.63 9.35 -19.26
N ASP A 30 7.37 9.58 -18.86
CA ASP A 30 6.21 8.79 -19.28
C ASP A 30 6.49 7.28 -19.20
N ALA A 31 7.09 6.87 -18.07
CA ALA A 31 7.62 5.54 -17.89
C ALA A 31 6.88 4.79 -16.79
N THR A 32 6.59 3.51 -17.04
CA THR A 32 5.99 2.63 -16.03
C THR A 32 7.06 2.08 -15.07
N ALA A 33 6.77 2.09 -13.78
CA ALA A 33 7.53 1.38 -12.76
C ALA A 33 6.68 0.32 -12.06
N MET A 34 7.30 -0.82 -11.74
CA MET A 34 6.78 -1.80 -10.81
C MET A 34 7.68 -1.78 -9.58
N VAL A 35 7.07 -1.60 -8.41
CA VAL A 35 7.77 -1.50 -7.14
C VAL A 35 7.28 -2.60 -6.21
N ILE A 36 8.20 -3.38 -5.68
CA ILE A 36 7.95 -4.38 -4.64
C ILE A 36 8.47 -3.77 -3.34
N ASP A 37 7.61 -3.67 -2.33
CA ASP A 37 8.00 -3.14 -1.02
C ASP A 37 7.04 -3.66 0.07
N HIS A 38 7.41 -3.46 1.33
CA HIS A 38 6.59 -3.76 2.50
C HIS A 38 6.10 -2.49 3.21
N ASP A 39 6.59 -1.31 2.81
CA ASP A 39 6.14 -0.03 3.34
C ASP A 39 4.84 0.44 2.66
N ILE A 40 3.72 0.23 3.34
CA ILE A 40 2.38 0.63 2.89
C ILE A 40 2.32 2.12 2.53
N TYR A 41 3.06 2.99 3.22
CA TYR A 41 3.06 4.42 2.93
C TYR A 41 3.79 4.74 1.63
N MET A 42 4.90 4.06 1.35
CA MET A 42 5.59 4.19 0.06
C MET A 42 4.71 3.68 -1.08
N ILE A 43 4.05 2.54 -0.89
CA ILE A 43 3.12 1.96 -1.87
C ILE A 43 1.95 2.92 -2.15
N ASP A 44 1.32 3.47 -1.10
CA ASP A 44 0.24 4.47 -1.19
C ASP A 44 0.63 5.71 -2.00
N LEU A 45 1.87 6.18 -1.86
CA LEU A 45 2.33 7.39 -2.53
C LEU A 45 2.80 7.19 -3.97
N LEU A 46 3.26 5.98 -4.31
CA LEU A 46 3.84 5.67 -5.62
C LEU A 46 2.86 5.06 -6.61
N SER A 47 1.85 4.34 -6.12
CA SER A 47 1.16 3.35 -6.94
C SER A 47 -0.18 3.86 -7.46
N ASP A 48 -0.40 3.71 -8.77
CA ASP A 48 -1.72 3.87 -9.38
C ASP A 48 -2.57 2.60 -9.23
N ARG A 49 -1.91 1.43 -9.22
CA ARG A 49 -2.52 0.10 -9.15
C ARG A 49 -1.69 -0.82 -8.26
N LEU A 50 -2.34 -1.79 -7.64
CA LEU A 50 -1.71 -2.75 -6.73
C LEU A 50 -1.80 -4.19 -7.26
N MET A 51 -0.75 -4.97 -7.05
CA MET A 51 -0.74 -6.41 -7.30
C MET A 51 -0.57 -7.13 -5.96
N VAL A 52 -1.56 -7.92 -5.56
CA VAL A 52 -1.51 -8.67 -4.29
C VAL A 52 -0.97 -10.09 -4.55
N PHE A 53 -0.10 -10.54 -3.66
CA PHE A 53 0.48 -11.88 -3.67
C PHE A 53 0.01 -12.64 -2.45
N ASP A 54 -0.55 -13.83 -2.65
CA ASP A 54 -1.05 -14.70 -1.58
C ASP A 54 -0.42 -16.09 -1.66
N GLY A 55 -0.43 -16.83 -0.56
CA GLY A 55 0.00 -18.21 -0.52
C GLY A 55 0.68 -18.56 0.81
N GLU A 56 1.47 -19.62 0.79
CA GLU A 56 2.20 -20.08 1.95
C GLU A 56 3.71 -19.88 1.72
N PRO A 57 4.38 -19.05 2.55
CA PRO A 57 5.80 -18.76 2.41
C PRO A 57 6.64 -20.04 2.30
N ALA A 58 7.62 -20.02 1.40
CA ALA A 58 8.50 -21.16 1.09
C ALA A 58 7.78 -22.43 0.54
N GLN A 59 6.48 -22.37 0.22
CA GLN A 59 5.74 -23.48 -0.39
C GLN A 59 5.15 -23.11 -1.74
N HIS A 60 4.23 -22.13 -1.78
CA HIS A 60 3.62 -21.66 -3.02
C HIS A 60 3.13 -20.21 -2.91
N GLY A 61 3.05 -19.51 -4.04
CA GLY A 61 2.50 -18.16 -4.12
C GLY A 61 1.68 -17.96 -5.40
N THR A 62 0.66 -17.12 -5.33
CA THR A 62 -0.18 -16.71 -6.47
C THR A 62 -0.18 -15.19 -6.55
N ALA A 63 0.19 -14.66 -7.71
CA ALA A 63 0.06 -13.23 -8.01
C ALA A 63 -1.33 -12.96 -8.59
N ARG A 64 -2.09 -12.05 -7.97
CA ARG A 64 -3.36 -11.57 -8.54
C ARG A 64 -3.07 -10.61 -9.70
N PRO A 65 -4.02 -10.39 -10.63
CA PRO A 65 -3.90 -9.30 -11.59
C PRO A 65 -3.80 -7.93 -10.90
N ALA A 66 -3.19 -6.94 -11.55
CA ALA A 66 -3.15 -5.58 -11.03
C ALA A 66 -4.58 -5.03 -10.86
N GLN A 67 -4.89 -4.49 -9.69
CA GLN A 67 -6.19 -3.92 -9.32
C GLN A 67 -6.04 -2.42 -9.02
N GLU A 68 -7.16 -1.69 -8.99
CA GLU A 68 -7.19 -0.35 -8.42
C GLU A 68 -6.74 -0.39 -6.95
N MET A 69 -6.04 0.66 -6.51
CA MET A 69 -5.44 0.73 -5.17
C MET A 69 -6.42 0.36 -4.06
N ARG A 70 -7.64 0.92 -4.09
CA ARG A 70 -8.67 0.64 -3.08
C ARG A 70 -9.09 -0.84 -3.07
N ALA A 71 -9.26 -1.45 -4.23
CA ALA A 71 -9.68 -2.85 -4.31
C ALA A 71 -8.57 -3.78 -3.81
N GLY A 72 -7.34 -3.59 -4.31
CA GLY A 72 -6.20 -4.41 -3.89
C GLY A 72 -5.86 -4.25 -2.40
N MET A 73 -5.91 -3.02 -1.87
CA MET A 73 -5.67 -2.78 -0.45
C MET A 73 -6.78 -3.36 0.42
N ASN A 74 -8.04 -3.35 -0.01
CA ASN A 74 -9.12 -3.99 0.74
C ASN A 74 -8.92 -5.51 0.80
N ASP A 75 -8.58 -6.14 -0.32
CA ASP A 75 -8.28 -7.58 -0.37
C ASP A 75 -7.12 -7.91 0.58
N PHE A 76 -5.97 -7.23 0.43
CA PHE A 76 -4.77 -7.46 1.23
C PHE A 76 -4.98 -7.23 2.74
N LEU A 77 -5.66 -6.14 3.10
CA LEU A 77 -5.87 -5.79 4.51
C LEU A 77 -6.97 -6.61 5.19
N ALA A 78 -7.94 -7.12 4.42
CA ALA A 78 -8.93 -8.07 4.91
C ALA A 78 -8.28 -9.36 5.40
N ASP A 79 -7.33 -9.89 4.64
CA ASP A 79 -6.57 -11.10 4.99
C ASP A 79 -5.73 -10.91 6.26
N LEU A 80 -5.30 -9.68 6.54
CA LEU A 80 -4.57 -9.32 7.77
C LEU A 80 -5.46 -8.91 8.94
N GLU A 81 -6.77 -8.80 8.74
CA GLU A 81 -7.74 -8.27 9.71
C GLU A 81 -7.38 -6.86 10.26
N ILE A 82 -6.74 -6.02 9.45
CA ILE A 82 -6.27 -4.67 9.81
C ILE A 82 -7.05 -3.62 9.01
N THR A 83 -7.45 -2.51 9.64
CA THR A 83 -8.10 -1.39 8.93
C THR A 83 -7.26 -0.12 8.97
N PHE A 84 -7.29 0.63 7.87
CA PHE A 84 -6.66 1.94 7.70
C PHE A 84 -7.70 3.02 7.47
N ARG A 85 -7.42 4.21 8.03
CA ARG A 85 -8.16 5.44 7.77
C ARG A 85 -7.22 6.51 7.25
N ARG A 86 -7.77 7.52 6.57
CA ARG A 86 -7.00 8.70 6.19
C ARG A 86 -6.98 9.71 7.33
N ASP A 87 -5.79 10.22 7.66
CA ASP A 87 -5.64 11.32 8.60
C ASP A 87 -6.04 12.64 7.93
N GLU A 88 -7.07 13.32 8.44
CA GLU A 88 -7.67 14.51 7.81
C GLU A 88 -6.68 15.68 7.65
N ARG A 89 -5.70 15.79 8.53
CA ARG A 89 -4.74 16.89 8.52
C ARG A 89 -3.59 16.65 7.55
N THR A 90 -3.14 15.41 7.43
CA THR A 90 -1.92 15.06 6.71
C THR A 90 -2.16 14.26 5.43
N GLY A 91 -3.37 13.75 5.23
CA GLY A 91 -3.71 12.85 4.14
C GLY A 91 -3.06 11.46 4.23
N ARG A 92 -2.36 11.16 5.34
CA ARG A 92 -1.59 9.93 5.48
C ARG A 92 -2.48 8.74 5.87
N PRO A 93 -2.21 7.53 5.36
CA PRO A 93 -2.81 6.30 5.86
C PRO A 93 -2.43 6.09 7.33
N ARG A 94 -3.42 5.76 8.16
CA ARG A 94 -3.26 5.52 9.59
C ARG A 94 -4.03 4.30 10.04
N ILE A 95 -3.34 3.37 10.67
CA ILE A 95 -3.94 2.16 11.24
C ILE A 95 -4.97 2.50 12.33
N ASN A 96 -6.09 1.78 12.35
CA ASN A 96 -7.01 1.80 13.50
C ASN A 96 -6.50 0.86 14.58
N LYS A 97 -6.76 1.23 15.84
CA LYS A 97 -6.51 0.30 16.94
C LYS A 97 -7.47 -0.90 16.79
N PRO A 98 -6.99 -2.14 16.99
CA PRO A 98 -7.86 -3.32 17.03
C PRO A 98 -9.05 -3.08 17.96
N ASP A 99 -10.24 -3.49 17.53
CA ASP A 99 -11.49 -3.35 18.29
C ASP A 99 -11.88 -1.91 18.67
N SER A 100 -11.26 -0.90 18.06
CA SER A 100 -11.79 0.45 18.15
C SER A 100 -13.15 0.54 17.45
N GLN A 101 -13.93 1.56 17.79
CA GLN A 101 -15.21 1.82 17.11
C GLN A 101 -15.02 1.86 15.58
N LYS A 102 -14.05 2.63 15.11
CA LYS A 102 -13.75 2.78 13.67
C LYS A 102 -13.31 1.47 13.02
N ASP A 103 -12.48 0.67 13.69
CA ASP A 103 -12.06 -0.65 13.18
C ASP A 103 -13.27 -1.58 12.97
N ARG A 104 -14.17 -1.67 13.95
CA ARG A 104 -15.38 -2.50 13.84
C ARG A 104 -16.34 -2.00 12.76
N GLU A 105 -16.51 -0.69 12.63
CA GLU A 105 -17.36 -0.09 11.60
C GLU A 105 -16.82 -0.40 10.20
N GLN A 106 -15.52 -0.22 9.98
CA GLN A 106 -14.86 -0.54 8.71
C GLN A 106 -14.91 -2.03 8.36
N LYS A 107 -14.59 -2.92 9.31
CA LYS A 107 -14.69 -4.37 9.10
C LYS A 107 -16.11 -4.81 8.74
N ARG A 108 -17.13 -4.26 9.42
CA ARG A 108 -18.55 -4.55 9.11
C ARG A 108 -18.95 -4.07 7.72
N ALA A 109 -18.36 -2.97 7.26
CA ALA A 109 -18.61 -2.42 5.94
C ALA A 109 -17.80 -3.11 4.83
N GLY A 110 -16.80 -3.94 5.17
CA GLY A 110 -15.82 -4.46 4.20
C GLY A 110 -14.86 -3.40 3.67
N GLU A 111 -14.67 -2.31 4.43
CA GLU A 111 -13.90 -1.12 4.03
C GLU A 111 -12.62 -1.00 4.86
N TYR A 112 -11.69 -1.93 4.62
CA TYR A 112 -10.39 -2.02 5.27
C TYR A 112 -9.42 -0.91 4.86
N TYR A 113 -9.60 -0.35 3.67
CA TYR A 113 -8.86 0.79 3.16
C TYR A 113 -9.81 1.93 2.79
N TYR A 114 -9.39 3.18 3.01
CA TYR A 114 -10.27 4.33 2.83
C TYR A 114 -10.69 4.52 1.36
N SER A 115 -11.92 4.99 1.17
CA SER A 115 -12.39 5.60 -0.07
C SER A 115 -11.93 7.07 -0.15
N ASN A 116 -11.54 7.50 -1.35
CA ASN A 116 -11.19 8.89 -1.67
C ASN A 116 -12.28 9.88 -1.24
#